data_AF-A0A2N2QWL2-F1
#
_entry.id   AF-A0A2N2QWL2-F1
#
_cell.length_a   1.000
_cell.length_b   1.000
_cell.length_c   1.000
_cell.angle_alpha   90.00
_cell.angle_beta   90.00
_cell.angle_gamma   90.00
#
_symmetry.space_group_name_H-M   'P 1'
#
loop_
_entity.id
_entity.type
_entity.pdbx_description
1 polymer ?
#
loop_
_entity_poly.entity_id
_entity_poly.type
_entity_poly.pdbx_seq_one_letter_code
_entity_poly.pdbx_strand_id
1 'polypeptide(L)' 'MLNIDMRKIYNFYPVEPQPDGSVLPTGGDLYYECLDCTVVVNSVPHIKAACACGNLAGGSGQLSVKDPSRVQVVRGKLK' A
#
# COMPACT_ATOMS: atom_id res chain seq x y z
N MET A 1 14.10 8.85 -5.98
CA MET A 1 12.84 8.08 -6.11
C MET A 1 11.71 9.09 -6.19
N LEU A 2 10.84 8.98 -7.19
CA LEU A 2 9.64 9.83 -7.26
C LEU A 2 8.67 9.33 -6.19
N ASN A 3 8.69 9.96 -5.02
CA ASN A 3 7.72 9.72 -3.96
C ASN A 3 6.44 10.47 -4.32
N ILE A 4 5.66 9.89 -5.24
CA ILE A 4 4.32 10.39 -5.55
C ILE A 4 3.45 10.12 -4.33
N ASP A 5 2.93 11.19 -3.73
CA ASP A 5 1.91 11.06 -2.69
C ASP A 5 0.59 10.64 -3.34
N MET A 6 0.26 9.36 -3.20
CA MET A 6 -0.91 8.76 -3.82
C MET A 6 -2.22 9.41 -3.36
N ARG A 7 -2.25 10.05 -2.18
CA ARG A 7 -3.43 10.76 -1.67
C ARG A 7 -3.75 12.04 -2.43
N LYS A 8 -2.82 12.54 -3.25
CA LYS A 8 -3.10 13.65 -4.18
C LYS A 8 -3.92 13.22 -5.38
N ILE A 9 -3.93 11.92 -5.71
CA ILE A 9 -4.54 11.37 -6.93
C ILE A 9 -5.80 10.55 -6.59
N TYR A 10 -5.80 9.84 -5.46
CA TYR A 10 -6.87 8.93 -5.06
C TYR A 10 -7.48 9.32 -3.71
N ASN A 11 -8.73 8.93 -3.51
CA ASN A 11 -9.35 8.76 -2.19
C ASN A 11 -9.17 7.31 -1.76
N PHE A 12 -8.91 7.08 -0.47
CA PHE A 12 -8.70 5.74 0.08
C PHE A 12 -9.76 5.39 1.10
N TYR A 13 -10.22 4.16 1.04
CA TYR A 13 -11.23 3.60 1.94
C TYR A 13 -10.72 2.28 2.51
N PRO A 14 -10.77 2.06 3.83
CA PRO A 14 -10.42 0.77 4.41
C PRO A 14 -11.18 -0.38 3.75
N VAL A 15 -10.49 -1.49 3.51
CA VAL A 15 -11.17 -2.74 3.14
C VAL A 15 -11.75 -3.35 4.41
N GLU A 16 -13.06 -3.60 4.39
CA GLU A 16 -13.80 -4.23 5.50
C GLU A 16 -14.38 -5.60 5.06
N PRO A 17 -14.26 -6.64 5.90
CA PRO A 17 -13.51 -6.69 7.15
C PRO A 17 -11.99 -6.55 6.90
N GLN A 18 -11.25 -6.08 7.91
CA GLN A 18 -9.78 -5.98 7.80
C GLN A 18 -9.20 -7.38 7.47
N PRO A 19 -8.45 -7.53 6.37
CA PRO A 19 -7.85 -8.81 6.01
C PRO A 19 -6.87 -9.28 7.07
N ASP A 20 -6.72 -10.59 7.20
CA ASP A 20 -5.69 -11.19 8.05
C ASP A 20 -4.30 -10.73 7.59
N GLY A 21 -3.48 -10.25 8.53
CA GLY A 21 -2.12 -9.80 8.26
C GLY A 21 -1.21 -10.92 7.72
N SER A 22 -1.56 -12.20 7.91
CA SER A 22 -0.79 -13.30 7.31
C SER A 22 -0.96 -13.42 5.79
N VAL A 23 -2.06 -12.89 5.24
CA VAL A 23 -2.35 -12.93 3.79
C VAL A 23 -2.95 -11.59 3.35
N LEU A 24 -2.08 -10.64 3.03
CA LEU A 24 -2.51 -9.34 2.49
C LEU A 24 -2.99 -9.50 1.03
N PRO A 25 -4.25 -9.16 0.71
CA PRO A 25 -4.77 -9.27 -0.66
C PRO A 25 -4.14 -8.22 -1.58
N THR A 26 -3.85 -8.64 -2.81
CA THR A 26 -3.31 -7.80 -3.87
C THR A 26 -4.36 -7.55 -4.97
N GLY A 27 -4.33 -6.37 -5.59
CA GLY A 27 -5.28 -6.02 -6.65
C GLY A 27 -5.00 -4.66 -7.28
N GLY A 28 -5.57 -4.41 -8.46
CA GLY A 28 -5.35 -3.16 -9.21
C GLY A 28 -5.90 -1.90 -8.51
N ASP A 29 -6.92 -2.06 -7.68
CA ASP A 29 -7.53 -1.01 -6.86
C ASP A 29 -7.12 -1.11 -5.38
N LEU A 30 -6.26 -2.05 -5.01
CA LEU A 30 -5.80 -2.27 -3.63
C LEU A 30 -4.43 -1.65 -3.38
N TYR A 31 -4.32 -1.02 -2.22
CA TYR A 31 -3.14 -0.32 -1.75
C TYR A 31 -2.92 -0.63 -0.28
N TYR A 32 -1.67 -0.50 0.15
CA TYR A 32 -1.24 -0.72 1.52
C TYR A 32 -0.87 0.61 2.15
N GLU A 33 -1.60 0.98 3.20
CA GLU A 33 -1.27 2.08 4.08
C GLU A 33 -0.34 1.58 5.19
N CYS A 34 0.85 2.15 5.28
CA CYS A 34 1.75 1.85 6.38
C CYS A 34 1.31 2.59 7.64
N LEU A 35 1.02 1.87 8.72
CA LEU A 35 0.52 2.46 9.98
C LEU A 35 1.58 3.27 10.73
N ASP A 36 2.88 3.10 10.43
CA ASP A 36 3.96 3.85 11.08
C ASP A 36 4.23 5.22 10.43
N CYS A 37 4.11 5.32 9.10
CA CYS A 37 4.48 6.53 8.37
C CYS A 37 3.38 7.06 7.44
N THR A 38 2.19 6.45 7.50
CA THR A 38 0.97 6.75 6.74
C THR A 38 1.09 6.74 5.21
N VAL A 39 2.29 6.57 4.64
CA VAL A 39 2.48 6.46 3.19
C VAL A 39 1.69 5.28 2.64
N VAL A 40 0.99 5.52 1.52
CA VAL A 40 0.23 4.50 0.79
C VAL A 40 1.02 4.06 -0.43
N VAL A 41 1.17 2.74 -0.59
CA VAL A 41 1.88 2.10 -1.70
C VAL A 41 0.91 1.15 -2.41
N ASN A 42 0.96 1.08 -3.74
CA ASN A 42 0.15 0.11 -4.50
C ASN A 42 0.51 -1.32 -4.08
N SER A 43 -0.48 -2.22 -3.93
CA SER A 43 -0.25 -3.61 -3.52
C SER A 43 0.53 -4.42 -4.56
N VAL A 44 0.53 -3.98 -5.83
CA VAL A 44 1.20 -4.59 -6.99
C VAL A 44 1.98 -3.52 -7.76
N PRO A 45 3.02 -2.90 -7.16
CA PRO A 45 3.70 -1.76 -7.77
C PRO A 45 4.53 -2.21 -8.97
N HIS A 46 4.22 -1.70 -10.17
CA HIS A 46 5.01 -1.97 -11.38
C HIS A 46 6.29 -1.12 -11.45
N ILE A 47 6.26 0.10 -10.91
CA ILE A 47 7.42 0.97 -10.75
C ILE A 47 7.97 0.88 -9.32
N LYS A 48 9.23 1.28 -9.10
CA LYS A 48 9.81 1.33 -7.75
C LYS A 48 8.96 2.20 -6.83
N ALA A 49 8.47 1.63 -5.75
CA ALA A 49 7.69 2.31 -4.73
C ALA A 49 8.07 1.80 -3.33
N ALA A 50 8.10 2.69 -2.35
CA ALA A 50 8.40 2.33 -0.97
C ALA A 50 7.75 3.34 -0.02
N CYS A 51 7.47 2.90 1.21
CA CYS A 51 7.10 3.83 2.29
C CYS A 51 8.37 4.43 2.95
N ALA A 52 8.20 5.53 3.68
CA ALA A 52 9.32 6.27 4.26
C ALA A 52 10.08 5.50 5.35
N CYS A 53 9.39 4.67 6.15
CA CYS A 53 10.02 3.86 7.20
C CYS A 53 10.60 2.53 6.67
N GLY A 54 10.38 2.21 5.39
CA GLY A 54 10.89 0.99 4.76
C GLY A 54 10.17 -0.30 5.17
N ASN A 55 8.98 -0.24 5.77
CA ASN A 55 8.12 -1.42 5.97
C ASN A 55 7.61 -1.98 4.63
N LEU A 56 7.26 -1.09 3.70
CA LEU A 56 6.76 -1.40 2.36
C LEU A 56 7.83 -1.04 1.32
N ALA A 57 8.20 -1.98 0.46
CA ALA A 57 9.10 -1.72 -0.67
C ALA A 57 8.81 -2.69 -1.82
N GLY A 58 8.72 -2.18 -3.04
CA GLY A 58 8.34 -3.00 -4.18
C GLY A 58 8.63 -2.38 -5.54
N GLY A 59 8.35 -3.15 -6.57
CA GLY A 59 8.51 -2.84 -7.98
C GLY A 59 8.27 -4.09 -8.82
N SER A 60 8.20 -3.94 -10.15
CA SER A 60 8.07 -5.08 -11.07
C SER A 60 6.85 -5.99 -10.79
N GLY A 61 5.78 -5.43 -10.23
CA GLY A 61 4.55 -6.15 -9.90
C GLY A 61 4.60 -6.91 -8.58
N GLN A 62 5.57 -6.64 -7.72
CA GLN A 62 5.69 -7.28 -6.41
C GLN A 62 5.95 -6.24 -5.30
N LEU A 63 5.35 -6.47 -4.13
CA LEU A 63 5.57 -5.67 -2.94
C LEU A 63 6.01 -6.56 -1.79
N SER A 64 7.12 -6.19 -1.15
CA SER A 64 7.60 -6.79 0.09
C SER A 64 7.10 -5.99 1.28
N VAL A 65 6.61 -6.70 2.29
CA VAL A 65 6.13 -6.16 3.57
C VAL A 65 6.96 -6.77 4.68
N LYS A 66 7.64 -5.96 5.49
CA LYS A 66 8.49 -6.46 6.60
C LYS A 66 7.67 -6.88 7.81
N ASP A 67 6.70 -6.05 8.18
CA ASP A 67 5.77 -6.29 9.29
C ASP A 67 4.33 -6.06 8.80
N PRO A 68 3.60 -7.13 8.46
CA PRO A 68 2.22 -7.06 8.02
C PRO A 68 1.24 -6.53 9.07
N SER A 69 1.57 -6.60 10.36
CA SER A 69 0.72 -6.06 11.43
C SER A 69 0.67 -4.52 11.42
N ARG A 70 1.64 -3.89 10.73
CA ARG A 70 1.77 -2.44 10.58
C ARG A 70 1.25 -1.96 9.22
N VAL A 71 0.33 -2.73 8.63
CA VAL A 71 -0.25 -2.45 7.32
C VAL A 71 -1.77 -2.50 7.40
N GLN A 72 -2.43 -1.49 6.83
CA GLN A 72 -3.85 -1.52 6.56
C GLN A 72 -4.07 -1.59 5.05
N VAL A 73 -4.98 -2.48 4.64
CA VAL A 73 -5.39 -2.59 3.23
C VAL A 73 -6.49 -1.57 2.96
N VAL A 74 -6.28 -0.76 1.93
CA VAL A 74 -7.21 0.28 1.51
C VAL A 74 -7.50 0.16 0.02
N ARG A 75 -8.72 0.48 -0.38
CA ARG A 75 -9.13 0.59 -1.78
C ARG A 75 -8.98 2.03 -2.26
N GLY A 76 -8.28 2.22 -3.38
CA GLY A 76 -8.10 3.53 -4.00
C GLY A 76 -9.18 3.80 -5.06
N LYS A 77 -9.81 4.97 -4.98
CA LYS A 77 -10.73 5.49 -6.01
C LYS A 77 -10.21 6.81 -6.54
N LEU A 78 -10.12 6.95 -7.86
CA LEU A 78 -9.62 8.18 -8.50
C LEU A 78 -10.46 9.39 -8.06
N LYS A 79 -9.80 10.52 -7.80
CA LYS A 79 -10.46 11.79 -7.52
C LYS A 79 -11.09 12.42 -8.76
#